data_AF-A0ABD3TSH2-F1
#
_entry.id   AF-A0ABD3TSH2-F1
#
_cell.length_a   1.000
_cell.length_b   1.000
_cell.length_c   1.000
_cell.angle_alpha   90.00
_cell.angle_beta   90.00
_cell.angle_gamma   90.00
#
_symmetry.space_group_name_H-M   'P 1'
#
loop_
_entity.id
_entity.type
_entity.pdbx_description
1 polymer ?
#
loop_
_entity_poly.entity_id
_entity_poly.type
_entity_poly.pdbx_seq_one_letter_code
_entity_poly.pdbx_strand_id
1 'polypeptide(L)'
;MLRNLTNFPCSLSLQNPLSFLSLQKLISTPNHPSLSAIKFYNKVPIFVAISAEMEPQSSTTLVLCGKSNAEKQLAWCLKTNNTLKLPDTSQVNVVLHPEVENKDEDVFRIDSYMNSLSTCRFGKLIMYSPRLASTHDVVSHNFCELPIGAVCVADVQFKGRGRSKNVWESPKGCLLFSFTIQMEDGLVVPLVQYVVSLAMTEAINHVCRRNGMPPLDVRIKWPNDLYLDGLKVGGILCTSTYKSKKFNVSAGIGLNVSNEKPTTCLNAVLQRMGCVAHLLQREGILAAFFNKFESFYDILSNQGFPALEELYYKTWLHSGQRVIVQNEDQVSETVVTIQGLTTSGFLLAATEDGQTCELHPDGNSFDFFKGLIRRKLA
;
A
#
# COMPACT_ATOMS: atom_id res chain seq x y z
N MET A 1 -9.72 -69.06 9.00
CA MET A 1 -10.02 -68.88 7.57
C MET A 1 -9.10 -67.74 7.10
N LEU A 2 -8.09 -67.93 6.25
CA LEU A 2 -8.14 -68.30 4.81
C LEU A 2 -9.11 -67.37 4.05
N ARG A 3 -8.72 -66.56 3.04
CA ARG A 3 -7.52 -66.49 2.16
C ARG A 3 -7.36 -65.02 1.68
N ASN A 4 -6.17 -64.41 1.74
CA ASN A 4 -5.05 -64.37 0.75
C ASN A 4 -5.21 -63.32 -0.38
N LEU A 5 -4.30 -62.32 -0.45
CA LEU A 5 -3.20 -62.12 -1.45
C LEU A 5 -3.68 -61.44 -2.76
N THR A 6 -2.97 -60.61 -3.57
CA THR A 6 -1.59 -60.04 -3.66
C THR A 6 -1.64 -58.88 -4.70
N ASN A 7 -0.63 -58.03 -5.01
CA ASN A 7 0.80 -57.95 -4.64
C ASN A 7 1.36 -56.50 -4.63
N PHE A 8 2.63 -56.36 -4.23
CA PHE A 8 3.60 -55.27 -4.49
C PHE A 8 4.36 -55.53 -5.83
N PRO A 9 5.20 -54.63 -6.43
CA PRO A 9 6.37 -54.03 -5.76
C PRO A 9 6.83 -52.60 -6.15
N CYS A 10 7.83 -52.14 -5.39
CA CYS A 10 8.63 -50.94 -5.56
C CYS A 10 10.04 -51.32 -6.07
N SER A 11 10.67 -50.50 -6.92
CA SER A 11 12.12 -50.53 -7.15
C SER A 11 12.64 -49.23 -7.77
N LEU A 12 13.81 -48.77 -7.32
CA LEU A 12 14.49 -47.55 -7.76
C LEU A 12 15.25 -47.73 -9.09
N SER A 13 15.51 -46.62 -9.78
CA SER A 13 16.81 -46.39 -10.43
C SER A 13 17.10 -44.89 -10.63
N LEU A 14 18.29 -44.43 -10.23
CA LEU A 14 18.81 -43.11 -10.57
C LEU A 14 19.25 -43.07 -12.05
N GLN A 15 19.19 -41.90 -12.70
CA GLN A 15 20.35 -41.28 -13.38
C GLN A 15 20.04 -39.90 -14.01
N ASN A 16 20.63 -38.87 -13.40
CA ASN A 16 21.18 -37.58 -13.90
C ASN A 16 20.58 -36.75 -15.07
N PRO A 17 20.82 -35.42 -15.06
CA PRO A 17 20.15 -34.45 -15.92
C PRO A 17 20.89 -34.13 -17.22
N LEU A 18 20.20 -33.50 -18.18
CA LEU A 18 20.82 -32.84 -19.33
C LEU A 18 20.77 -31.31 -19.24
N SER A 19 21.87 -30.72 -19.66
CA SER A 19 22.38 -29.39 -19.34
C SER A 19 21.82 -28.23 -20.17
N PHE A 20 22.04 -27.03 -19.63
CA PHE A 20 22.09 -25.74 -20.35
C PHE A 20 23.06 -25.75 -21.56
N LEU A 21 22.95 -24.67 -22.36
CA LEU A 21 23.84 -24.20 -23.44
C LEU A 21 23.64 -24.81 -24.84
N SER A 22 23.06 -24.04 -25.76
CA SER A 22 23.84 -23.24 -26.73
C SER A 22 22.97 -22.66 -27.84
N LEU A 23 22.99 -21.33 -28.02
CA LEU A 23 22.51 -20.65 -29.23
C LEU A 23 23.34 -19.38 -29.46
N GLN A 24 24.49 -19.57 -30.11
CA GLN A 24 25.31 -18.49 -30.68
C GLN A 24 25.85 -18.94 -32.05
N LYS A 25 26.04 -17.94 -32.92
CA LYS A 25 26.65 -17.98 -34.27
C LYS A 25 25.74 -18.44 -35.42
N LEU A 26 25.28 -17.44 -36.17
CA LEU A 26 25.29 -17.47 -37.63
C LEU A 26 25.80 -16.13 -38.18
N ILE A 27 26.60 -16.23 -39.25
CA ILE A 27 27.51 -15.24 -39.84
C ILE A 27 27.61 -15.66 -41.34
N SER A 28 27.68 -14.80 -42.37
CA SER A 28 28.01 -13.38 -42.46
C SER A 28 27.15 -12.57 -43.47
N THR A 29 27.43 -11.26 -43.46
CA THR A 29 27.33 -10.20 -44.49
C THR A 29 27.82 -10.58 -45.93
N PRO A 30 27.85 -9.66 -46.95
CA PRO A 30 27.43 -8.24 -47.00
C PRO A 30 26.57 -7.83 -48.23
N ASN A 31 25.99 -6.61 -48.21
CA ASN A 31 26.23 -5.57 -49.24
C ASN A 31 25.45 -4.25 -48.97
N HIS A 32 26.11 -3.11 -49.23
CA HIS A 32 25.57 -1.75 -49.24
C HIS A 32 25.50 -1.23 -50.69
N PRO A 33 24.56 -0.32 -51.03
CA PRO A 33 24.81 1.14 -51.01
C PRO A 33 23.63 1.89 -50.35
N SER A 34 23.52 3.23 -50.24
CA SER A 34 24.42 4.38 -50.43
C SER A 34 23.92 5.54 -49.55
N LEU A 35 24.79 6.50 -49.19
CA LEU A 35 24.41 7.67 -48.37
C LEU A 35 23.45 8.63 -49.10
N SER A 36 22.45 9.15 -48.38
CA SER A 36 21.83 10.45 -48.64
C SER A 36 21.65 11.19 -47.31
N ALA A 37 22.10 12.44 -47.23
CA ALA A 37 22.28 13.15 -45.96
C ALA A 37 20.96 13.52 -45.26
N ILE A 38 20.83 13.10 -43.99
CA ILE A 38 19.85 13.66 -43.04
C ILE A 38 20.62 14.54 -42.05
N LYS A 39 20.28 15.83 -42.04
CA LYS A 39 20.92 16.83 -41.14
C LYS A 39 20.50 16.57 -39.69
N PHE A 40 21.45 16.20 -38.83
CA PHE A 40 21.24 16.23 -37.38
C PHE A 40 21.13 17.68 -36.91
N TYR A 41 19.91 18.10 -36.55
CA TYR A 41 19.71 19.34 -35.78
C TYR A 41 20.06 19.08 -34.31
N ASN A 42 21.33 19.29 -33.96
CA ASN A 42 21.74 19.42 -32.56
C ASN A 42 21.18 20.74 -32.00
N LYS A 43 20.02 20.67 -31.35
CA LYS A 43 19.58 21.70 -30.40
C LYS A 43 19.84 21.21 -28.97
N VAL A 44 20.95 21.68 -28.41
CA VAL A 44 21.16 21.70 -26.96
C VAL A 44 20.15 22.69 -26.37
N PRO A 45 19.27 22.28 -25.43
CA PRO A 45 18.47 23.24 -24.68
C PRO A 45 19.38 23.95 -23.70
N ILE A 46 19.70 25.21 -23.99
CA ILE A 46 20.33 26.11 -23.01
C ILE A 46 19.31 26.32 -21.89
N PHE A 47 19.70 26.04 -20.65
CA PHE A 47 18.91 26.39 -19.48
C PHE A 47 18.75 27.92 -19.40
N VAL A 48 17.59 28.43 -19.80
CA VAL A 48 17.12 29.74 -19.36
C VAL A 48 16.46 29.51 -18.01
N ALA A 49 17.05 30.08 -16.96
CA ALA A 49 16.43 30.12 -15.64
C ALA A 49 15.18 31.02 -15.73
N ILE A 50 14.01 30.40 -15.89
CA ILE A 50 12.74 31.08 -15.67
C ILE A 50 12.69 31.35 -14.17
N SER A 51 12.84 32.63 -13.80
CA SER A 51 12.60 33.11 -12.45
C SER A 51 11.25 32.60 -11.96
N ALA A 52 11.20 32.03 -10.76
CA ALA A 52 9.97 31.55 -10.16
C ALA A 52 8.99 32.71 -9.96
N GLU A 53 8.09 32.90 -10.92
CA GLU A 53 6.87 33.66 -10.70
C GLU A 53 6.09 32.93 -9.61
N MET A 54 5.77 33.67 -8.54
CA MET A 54 5.00 33.11 -7.43
C MET A 54 3.61 32.74 -7.94
N GLU A 55 3.31 31.44 -8.05
CA GLU A 55 1.92 30.99 -8.19
C GLU A 55 1.10 31.62 -7.05
N PRO A 56 -0.07 32.22 -7.35
CA PRO A 56 -0.92 32.81 -6.32
C PRO A 56 -1.33 31.72 -5.33
N GLN A 57 -1.27 32.02 -4.03
CA GLN A 57 -1.50 31.10 -2.91
C GLN A 57 -2.55 30.02 -3.25
N SER A 58 -2.09 28.81 -3.54
CA SER A 58 -2.93 27.79 -4.18
C SER A 58 -4.02 27.31 -3.22
N SER A 59 -5.23 27.87 -3.36
CA SER A 59 -6.37 27.42 -2.55
C SER A 59 -6.72 25.97 -2.88
N THR A 60 -6.80 25.14 -1.84
CA THR A 60 -7.15 23.72 -1.99
C THR A 60 -8.61 23.54 -1.63
N THR A 61 -9.40 22.95 -2.52
CA THR A 61 -10.80 22.63 -2.22
C THR A 61 -10.90 21.23 -1.60
N LEU A 62 -11.59 21.14 -0.46
CA LEU A 62 -12.00 19.88 0.18
C LEU A 62 -13.52 19.72 0.06
N VAL A 63 -13.94 18.63 -0.59
CA VAL A 63 -15.35 18.23 -0.73
C VAL A 63 -15.69 17.26 0.40
N LEU A 64 -16.59 17.67 1.30
CA LEU A 64 -17.01 16.88 2.45
C LEU A 64 -18.33 16.15 2.17
N CYS A 65 -18.41 14.87 2.56
CA CYS A 65 -19.64 14.09 2.50
C CYS A 65 -19.78 13.17 3.72
N GLY A 66 -21.00 13.05 4.23
CA GLY A 66 -21.35 12.18 5.34
C GLY A 66 -22.33 11.08 4.95
N LYS A 67 -22.08 9.85 5.40
CA LYS A 67 -22.90 8.66 5.09
C LYS A 67 -24.30 8.74 5.70
N SER A 68 -24.42 9.11 6.98
CA SER A 68 -25.71 9.31 7.67
C SER A 68 -25.94 10.78 8.01
N ASN A 69 -27.12 11.10 8.56
CA ASN A 69 -27.45 12.46 8.98
C ASN A 69 -26.47 13.01 10.03
N ALA A 70 -25.91 12.14 10.90
CA ALA A 70 -24.90 12.56 11.88
C ALA A 70 -23.60 13.00 11.19
N GLU A 71 -23.05 12.23 10.25
CA GLU A 71 -21.84 12.65 9.53
C GLU A 71 -22.10 13.82 8.57
N LYS A 72 -23.32 13.98 8.03
CA LYS A 72 -23.70 15.17 7.26
C LYS A 72 -23.72 16.44 8.12
N GLN A 73 -24.23 16.34 9.36
CA GLN A 73 -24.18 17.44 10.31
C GLN A 73 -22.74 17.78 10.70
N LEU A 74 -21.89 16.77 10.96
CA LEU A 74 -20.46 16.97 11.22
C LEU A 74 -19.75 17.66 10.03
N ALA A 75 -20.02 17.22 8.79
CA ALA A 75 -19.50 17.85 7.59
C ALA A 75 -19.90 19.34 7.48
N TRP A 76 -21.18 19.65 7.77
CA TRP A 76 -21.67 21.04 7.81
C TRP A 76 -20.99 21.86 8.93
N CYS A 77 -20.80 21.31 10.13
CA CYS A 77 -20.09 21.99 11.22
C CYS A 77 -18.63 22.28 10.87
N LEU A 78 -17.91 21.32 10.26
CA LEU A 78 -16.52 21.52 9.81
C LEU A 78 -16.40 22.64 8.76
N LYS A 79 -17.35 22.71 7.82
CA LYS A 79 -17.45 23.80 6.84
C LYS A 79 -17.72 25.14 7.51
N THR A 80 -18.80 25.24 8.28
CA THR A 80 -19.27 26.51 8.87
C THR A 80 -18.28 27.09 9.88
N ASN A 81 -17.63 26.24 10.67
CA ASN A 81 -16.66 26.68 11.69
C ASN A 81 -15.25 26.93 11.11
N ASN A 82 -15.00 26.59 9.83
CA ASN A 82 -13.71 26.72 9.14
C ASN A 82 -12.52 26.15 9.95
N THR A 83 -12.70 24.97 10.55
CA THR A 83 -11.71 24.37 11.47
C THR A 83 -10.57 23.66 10.75
N LEU A 84 -10.80 23.20 9.52
CA LEU A 84 -9.83 22.43 8.73
C LEU A 84 -8.70 23.33 8.20
N LYS A 85 -7.45 22.93 8.46
CA LYS A 85 -6.23 23.67 8.11
C LYS A 85 -5.26 22.79 7.33
N LEU A 86 -4.49 23.39 6.44
CA LEU A 86 -3.37 22.73 5.76
C LEU A 86 -2.02 23.10 6.41
N PRO A 87 -1.01 22.20 6.35
CA PRO A 87 0.30 22.43 6.99
C PRO A 87 1.07 23.61 6.39
N ASP A 88 0.91 23.84 5.09
CA ASP A 88 1.69 24.80 4.30
C ASP A 88 0.99 26.17 4.16
N THR A 89 0.14 26.52 5.14
CA THR A 89 -0.65 27.77 5.23
C THR A 89 -1.57 28.07 4.04
N SER A 90 -1.67 27.17 3.07
CA SER A 90 -2.61 27.22 1.95
C SER A 90 -4.05 27.41 2.43
N GLN A 91 -4.79 28.33 1.81
CA GLN A 91 -6.22 28.48 2.10
C GLN A 91 -6.98 27.20 1.74
N VAL A 92 -7.86 26.77 2.64
CA VAL A 92 -8.75 25.63 2.45
C VAL A 92 -10.13 26.16 2.10
N ASN A 93 -10.64 25.81 0.92
CA ASN A 93 -12.04 26.02 0.56
C ASN A 93 -12.82 24.76 0.89
N VAL A 94 -13.73 24.82 1.85
CA VAL A 94 -14.53 23.66 2.29
C VAL A 94 -15.92 23.73 1.66
N VAL A 95 -16.27 22.73 0.85
CA VAL A 95 -17.58 22.59 0.20
C VAL A 95 -18.23 21.26 0.59
N LEU A 96 -19.55 21.18 0.52
CA LEU A 96 -20.28 19.93 0.73
C LEU A 96 -20.53 19.25 -0.63
N HIS A 97 -20.51 17.92 -0.68
CA HIS A 97 -20.71 17.16 -1.92
C HIS A 97 -21.98 17.54 -2.73
N PRO A 98 -23.15 17.83 -2.11
CA PRO A 98 -24.33 18.31 -2.86
C PRO A 98 -24.18 19.68 -3.54
N GLU A 99 -23.11 20.43 -3.24
CA GLU A 99 -22.81 21.75 -3.82
C GLU A 99 -21.90 21.65 -5.06
N VAL A 100 -21.47 20.44 -5.44
CA VAL A 100 -20.46 20.21 -6.50
C VAL A 100 -21.09 19.51 -7.70
N GLU A 101 -21.12 20.19 -8.86
CA GLU A 101 -21.44 19.56 -10.15
C GLU A 101 -20.22 18.81 -10.72
N ASN A 102 -19.96 17.59 -10.25
CA ASN A 102 -18.94 16.73 -10.87
C ASN A 102 -19.41 16.21 -12.23
N LYS A 103 -18.71 16.64 -13.30
CA LYS A 103 -18.94 16.23 -14.70
C LYS A 103 -17.77 15.46 -15.33
N ASP A 104 -16.69 15.25 -14.58
CA ASP A 104 -15.56 14.41 -14.98
C ASP A 104 -15.83 12.96 -14.55
N GLU A 105 -15.60 11.99 -15.44
CA GLU A 105 -15.78 10.57 -15.14
C GLU A 105 -14.56 9.94 -14.44
N ASP A 106 -13.38 10.57 -14.55
CA ASP A 106 -12.11 10.04 -14.02
C ASP A 106 -11.88 10.33 -12.53
N VAL A 107 -12.71 11.18 -11.90
CA VAL A 107 -12.54 11.58 -10.49
C VAL A 107 -13.07 10.55 -9.51
N PHE A 108 -12.65 10.62 -8.23
CA PHE A 108 -13.18 9.71 -7.20
C PHE A 108 -14.69 9.94 -6.96
N ARG A 109 -15.51 8.90 -7.19
CA ARG A 109 -16.98 8.97 -7.11
C ARG A 109 -17.49 8.70 -5.70
N ILE A 110 -17.60 9.75 -4.90
CA ILE A 110 -18.06 9.72 -3.50
C ILE A 110 -19.33 8.88 -3.31
N ASP A 111 -20.34 9.01 -4.17
CA ASP A 111 -21.61 8.26 -4.02
C ASP A 111 -21.43 6.75 -4.25
N SER A 112 -20.57 6.34 -5.20
CA SER A 112 -20.26 4.92 -5.44
C SER A 112 -19.56 4.28 -4.24
N TYR A 113 -18.67 5.04 -3.60
CA TYR A 113 -18.02 4.66 -2.35
C TYR A 113 -19.04 4.56 -1.21
N MET A 114 -19.82 5.63 -0.98
CA MET A 114 -20.82 5.69 0.09
C MET A 114 -21.90 4.62 -0.06
N ASN A 115 -22.32 4.28 -1.27
CA ASN A 115 -23.30 3.21 -1.51
C ASN A 115 -22.75 1.80 -1.24
N SER A 116 -21.43 1.62 -1.30
CA SER A 116 -20.75 0.34 -1.03
C SER A 116 -20.27 0.18 0.42
N LEU A 117 -20.19 1.28 1.18
CA LEU A 117 -19.76 1.31 2.57
C LEU A 117 -20.88 0.85 3.52
N SER A 118 -20.58 -0.14 4.37
CA SER A 118 -21.52 -0.75 5.32
C SER A 118 -21.07 -0.69 6.79
N THR A 119 -20.09 0.16 7.10
CA THR A 119 -19.50 0.30 8.43
C THR A 119 -20.36 1.07 9.43
N CYS A 120 -20.06 0.85 10.72
CA CYS A 120 -20.63 1.58 11.85
C CYS A 120 -19.81 2.83 12.24
N ARG A 121 -18.47 2.75 12.19
CA ARG A 121 -17.53 3.81 12.63
C ARG A 121 -16.65 4.32 11.49
N PHE A 122 -15.97 3.43 10.76
CA PHE A 122 -14.87 3.84 9.86
C PHE A 122 -15.33 4.25 8.45
N GLY A 123 -14.75 5.31 7.90
CA GLY A 123 -14.94 5.76 6.52
C GLY A 123 -16.20 6.60 6.25
N LYS A 124 -17.04 6.85 7.27
CA LYS A 124 -18.40 7.43 7.10
C LYS A 124 -18.43 8.94 6.89
N LEU A 125 -17.36 9.64 7.22
CA LEU A 125 -17.11 11.04 6.87
C LEU A 125 -15.90 11.06 5.91
N ILE A 126 -16.12 11.48 4.67
CA ILE A 126 -15.06 11.63 3.66
C ILE A 126 -14.76 13.11 3.43
N MET A 127 -13.47 13.43 3.29
CA MET A 127 -12.94 14.68 2.76
C MET A 127 -12.19 14.35 1.48
N TYR A 128 -12.72 14.76 0.33
CA TYR A 128 -12.14 14.45 -0.98
C TYR A 128 -11.51 15.69 -1.61
N SER A 129 -10.42 15.51 -2.37
CA SER A 129 -9.90 16.55 -3.26
C SER A 129 -9.28 15.95 -4.54
N PRO A 130 -9.54 16.51 -5.74
CA PRO A 130 -8.85 16.07 -6.96
C PRO A 130 -7.33 16.25 -6.90
N ARG A 131 -6.84 17.23 -6.13
CA ARG A 131 -5.40 17.49 -5.98
C ARG A 131 -5.09 18.05 -4.61
N LEU A 132 -4.19 17.39 -3.90
CA LEU A 132 -3.84 17.71 -2.51
C LEU A 132 -2.32 17.62 -2.30
N ALA A 133 -1.79 18.29 -1.27
CA ALA A 133 -0.41 18.08 -0.85
C ALA A 133 -0.20 16.62 -0.38
N SER A 134 -0.93 16.21 0.65
CA SER A 134 -0.88 14.88 1.27
C SER A 134 -2.17 14.62 2.05
N THR A 135 -2.84 13.49 1.82
CA THR A 135 -4.00 13.07 2.63
C THR A 135 -3.60 12.80 4.07
N HIS A 136 -2.37 12.32 4.28
CA HIS A 136 -1.80 12.02 5.59
C HIS A 136 -1.61 13.29 6.41
N ASP A 137 -1.18 14.36 5.76
CA ASP A 137 -0.93 15.63 6.43
C ASP A 137 -2.27 16.32 6.78
N VAL A 138 -3.30 16.25 5.93
CA VAL A 138 -4.67 16.68 6.27
C VAL A 138 -5.19 15.96 7.52
N VAL A 139 -5.11 14.63 7.55
CA VAL A 139 -5.65 13.83 8.66
C VAL A 139 -4.90 14.06 9.96
N SER A 140 -3.56 14.08 9.91
CA SER A 140 -2.73 14.24 11.10
C SER A 140 -2.81 15.65 11.71
N HIS A 141 -2.86 16.71 10.90
CA HIS A 141 -2.95 18.08 11.42
C HIS A 141 -4.33 18.41 11.99
N ASN A 142 -5.39 17.85 11.40
CA ASN A 142 -6.77 18.10 11.81
C ASN A 142 -7.35 17.03 12.75
N PHE A 143 -6.53 16.12 13.27
CA PHE A 143 -7.01 14.94 14.02
C PHE A 143 -7.97 15.30 15.17
N CYS A 144 -7.76 16.43 15.85
CA CYS A 144 -8.62 16.85 16.97
C CYS A 144 -10.00 17.38 16.53
N GLU A 145 -10.14 17.83 15.28
CA GLU A 145 -11.39 18.31 14.68
C GLU A 145 -12.18 17.18 14.00
N LEU A 146 -11.50 16.06 13.71
CA LEU A 146 -12.05 14.95 12.96
C LEU A 146 -12.57 13.83 13.90
N PRO A 147 -13.75 13.25 13.63
CA PRO A 147 -14.18 12.05 14.33
C PRO A 147 -13.25 10.87 13.99
N ILE A 148 -13.21 9.87 14.86
CA ILE A 148 -12.52 8.60 14.58
C ILE A 148 -13.19 7.92 13.40
N GLY A 149 -12.40 7.45 12.44
CA GLY A 149 -12.88 6.91 11.18
C GLY A 149 -13.13 7.93 10.07
N ALA A 150 -12.88 9.24 10.28
CA ALA A 150 -12.85 10.20 9.18
C ALA A 150 -11.74 9.85 8.18
N VAL A 151 -12.04 9.92 6.88
CA VAL A 151 -11.11 9.59 5.80
C VAL A 151 -10.88 10.78 4.88
N CYS A 152 -9.63 11.08 4.56
CA CYS A 152 -9.25 11.98 3.47
C CYS A 152 -8.83 11.15 2.25
N VAL A 153 -9.34 11.50 1.06
CA VAL A 153 -9.04 10.83 -0.22
C VAL A 153 -8.58 11.87 -1.24
N ALA A 154 -7.59 11.52 -2.07
CA ALA A 154 -7.17 12.35 -3.19
C ALA A 154 -6.98 11.56 -4.49
N ASP A 155 -7.21 12.19 -5.64
CA ASP A 155 -6.84 11.61 -6.94
C ASP A 155 -5.34 11.72 -7.21
N VAL A 156 -4.73 12.85 -6.82
CA VAL A 156 -3.30 13.14 -6.98
C VAL A 156 -2.76 13.82 -5.73
N GLN A 157 -1.60 13.35 -5.24
CA GLN A 157 -0.82 14.05 -4.22
C GLN A 157 0.46 14.64 -4.82
N PHE A 158 0.79 15.90 -4.50
CA PHE A 158 2.04 16.53 -4.96
C PHE A 158 3.14 16.60 -3.88
N LYS A 159 2.85 16.21 -2.63
CA LYS A 159 3.80 16.03 -1.51
C LYS A 159 3.54 14.69 -0.78
N GLY A 160 3.23 13.62 -1.54
CA GLY A 160 2.84 12.32 -1.01
C GLY A 160 3.89 11.71 -0.05
N ARG A 161 3.45 11.20 1.10
CA ARG A 161 4.33 10.78 2.21
C ARG A 161 4.60 9.27 2.17
N GLY A 162 5.88 8.89 2.28
CA GLY A 162 6.32 7.54 2.63
C GLY A 162 6.93 7.50 4.04
N ARG A 163 7.47 6.33 4.43
CA ARG A 163 8.25 6.20 5.68
C ARG A 163 9.59 6.93 5.60
N SER A 164 10.07 7.42 6.74
CA SER A 164 11.31 8.19 6.89
C SER A 164 11.35 9.42 5.96
N LYS A 165 12.27 9.46 4.98
CA LYS A 165 12.39 10.56 3.99
C LYS A 165 11.85 10.19 2.60
N ASN A 166 11.22 9.02 2.45
CA ASN A 166 10.70 8.57 1.16
C ASN A 166 9.43 9.35 0.77
N VAL A 167 9.31 9.65 -0.52
CA VAL A 167 8.11 10.26 -1.13
C VAL A 167 7.27 9.15 -1.78
N TRP A 168 5.95 9.24 -1.68
CA TRP A 168 5.03 8.35 -2.40
C TRP A 168 4.59 9.02 -3.72
N GLU A 169 5.11 8.52 -4.84
CA GLU A 169 4.67 8.96 -6.17
C GLU A 169 3.18 8.64 -6.37
N SER A 170 2.43 9.66 -6.79
CA SER A 170 0.97 9.66 -6.73
C SER A 170 0.32 10.05 -8.08
N PRO A 171 0.60 9.33 -9.18
CA PRO A 171 -0.02 9.58 -10.47
C PRO A 171 -1.53 9.29 -10.48
N LYS A 172 -2.25 9.89 -11.44
CA LYS A 172 -3.69 9.66 -11.65
C LYS A 172 -3.96 8.16 -11.83
N GLY A 173 -5.00 7.65 -11.18
CA GLY A 173 -5.34 6.22 -11.17
C GLY A 173 -4.83 5.45 -9.94
N CYS A 174 -4.05 6.07 -9.05
CA CYS A 174 -3.85 5.56 -7.70
C CYS A 174 -5.14 5.73 -6.84
N LEU A 175 -5.32 4.85 -5.85
CA LEU A 175 -6.15 5.08 -4.68
C LEU A 175 -5.25 5.61 -3.57
N LEU A 176 -5.46 6.85 -3.14
CA LEU A 176 -4.64 7.56 -2.16
C LEU A 176 -5.56 8.06 -1.05
N PHE A 177 -5.37 7.56 0.17
CA PHE A 177 -6.21 7.97 1.29
C PHE A 177 -5.49 7.88 2.64
N SER A 178 -6.02 8.61 3.62
CA SER A 178 -5.60 8.49 5.01
C SER A 178 -6.81 8.61 5.94
N PHE A 179 -6.77 8.01 7.12
CA PHE A 179 -7.89 8.04 8.05
C PHE A 179 -7.47 8.02 9.53
N THR A 180 -8.38 8.44 10.40
CA THR A 180 -8.20 8.54 11.85
C THR A 180 -8.52 7.22 12.56
N ILE A 181 -7.64 6.77 13.44
CA ILE A 181 -7.82 5.64 14.37
C ILE A 181 -7.38 6.11 15.76
N GLN A 182 -8.07 5.70 16.83
CA GLN A 182 -7.65 6.02 18.20
C GLN A 182 -7.57 4.76 19.05
N MET A 183 -6.45 4.61 19.75
CA MET A 183 -6.18 3.47 20.64
C MET A 183 -5.73 3.95 22.02
N GLU A 184 -5.77 3.05 23.00
CA GLU A 184 -5.35 3.34 24.38
C GLU A 184 -4.08 2.56 24.76
N ASP A 185 -3.95 1.32 24.29
CA ASP A 185 -2.75 0.49 24.51
C ASP A 185 -1.64 0.79 23.47
N GLY A 186 -0.52 1.34 23.97
CA GLY A 186 0.66 1.63 23.17
C GLY A 186 1.42 0.40 22.66
N LEU A 187 1.22 -0.79 23.25
CA LEU A 187 1.79 -2.05 22.77
C LEU A 187 1.09 -2.54 21.49
N VAL A 188 -0.18 -2.16 21.29
CA VAL A 188 -0.98 -2.58 20.14
C VAL A 188 -0.87 -1.61 18.97
N VAL A 189 -0.55 -0.33 19.21
CA VAL A 189 -0.38 0.70 18.16
C VAL A 189 0.55 0.28 17.01
N PRO A 190 1.73 -0.35 17.23
CA PRO A 190 2.57 -0.85 16.14
C PRO A 190 1.90 -1.90 15.25
N LEU A 191 0.98 -2.69 15.81
CA LEU A 191 0.30 -3.81 15.12
C LEU A 191 -0.80 -3.33 14.16
N VAL A 192 -1.26 -2.07 14.30
CA VAL A 192 -2.27 -1.46 13.42
C VAL A 192 -1.87 -1.53 11.95
N GLN A 193 -0.59 -1.35 11.63
CA GLN A 193 -0.13 -1.39 10.23
C GLN A 193 -0.33 -2.77 9.59
N TYR A 194 -0.27 -3.85 10.37
CA TYR A 194 -0.52 -5.22 9.90
C TYR A 194 -2.00 -5.45 9.64
N VAL A 195 -2.87 -4.91 10.51
CA VAL A 195 -4.33 -4.93 10.31
C VAL A 195 -4.75 -4.11 9.09
N VAL A 196 -4.15 -2.93 8.87
CA VAL A 196 -4.36 -2.14 7.64
C VAL A 196 -3.88 -2.90 6.40
N SER A 197 -2.72 -3.54 6.46
CA SER A 197 -2.17 -4.35 5.35
C SER A 197 -3.08 -5.53 5.00
N LEU A 198 -3.55 -6.25 6.02
CA LEU A 198 -4.42 -7.40 5.88
C LEU A 198 -5.83 -7.01 5.40
N ALA A 199 -6.39 -5.91 5.90
CA ALA A 199 -7.66 -5.38 5.42
C ALA A 199 -7.61 -5.00 3.93
N MET A 200 -6.50 -4.43 3.46
CA MET A 200 -6.35 -4.04 2.05
C MET A 200 -6.22 -5.26 1.11
N THR A 201 -5.42 -6.25 1.48
CA THR A 201 -5.27 -7.50 0.70
C THR A 201 -6.59 -8.28 0.62
N GLU A 202 -7.33 -8.37 1.72
CA GLU A 202 -8.67 -8.98 1.74
C GLU A 202 -9.73 -8.16 1.00
N ALA A 203 -9.63 -6.82 0.99
CA ALA A 203 -10.53 -5.97 0.22
C ALA A 203 -10.36 -6.14 -1.29
N ILE A 204 -9.11 -6.15 -1.79
CA ILE A 204 -8.81 -6.38 -3.20
C ILE A 204 -9.37 -7.74 -3.65
N ASN A 205 -9.11 -8.80 -2.87
CA ASN A 205 -9.62 -10.13 -3.16
C ASN A 205 -11.15 -10.25 -3.05
N HIS A 206 -11.78 -9.53 -2.11
CA HIS A 206 -13.24 -9.46 -2.04
C HIS A 206 -13.86 -8.81 -3.28
N VAL A 207 -13.32 -7.68 -3.76
CA VAL A 207 -13.82 -7.01 -4.97
C VAL A 207 -13.59 -7.88 -6.22
N CYS A 208 -12.44 -8.56 -6.34
CA CYS A 208 -12.19 -9.50 -7.44
C CYS A 208 -13.27 -10.61 -7.47
N ARG A 209 -13.49 -11.30 -6.33
CA ARG A 209 -14.51 -12.35 -6.21
C ARG A 209 -15.92 -11.84 -6.52
N ARG A 210 -16.30 -10.66 -6.01
CA ARG A 210 -17.61 -10.02 -6.26
C ARG A 210 -17.83 -9.72 -7.74
N ASN A 211 -16.77 -9.36 -8.47
CA ASN A 211 -16.80 -9.06 -9.90
C ASN A 211 -16.61 -10.31 -10.80
N GLY A 212 -16.61 -11.52 -10.23
CA GLY A 212 -16.37 -12.76 -10.99
C GLY A 212 -14.94 -12.91 -11.52
N MET A 213 -13.98 -12.13 -11.01
CA MET A 213 -12.58 -12.17 -11.42
C MET A 213 -11.76 -13.13 -10.56
N PRO A 214 -10.66 -13.71 -11.10
CA PRO A 214 -9.70 -14.44 -10.29
C PRO A 214 -9.13 -13.56 -9.17
N PRO A 215 -8.75 -14.14 -8.02
CA PRO A 215 -8.05 -13.40 -6.97
C PRO A 215 -6.71 -12.87 -7.48
N LEU A 216 -6.32 -11.69 -7.01
CA LEU A 216 -4.97 -11.18 -7.21
C LEU A 216 -4.11 -11.59 -6.01
N ASP A 217 -2.94 -12.16 -6.28
CA ASP A 217 -1.99 -12.58 -5.23
C ASP A 217 -1.23 -11.38 -4.66
N VAL A 218 -1.97 -10.43 -4.08
CA VAL A 218 -1.42 -9.25 -3.41
C VAL A 218 -0.91 -9.69 -2.04
N ARG A 219 0.41 -9.69 -1.88
CA ARG A 219 1.13 -10.17 -0.72
C ARG A 219 1.68 -9.04 0.12
N ILE A 220 1.78 -9.25 1.42
CA ILE A 220 2.36 -8.29 2.36
C ILE A 220 3.88 -8.50 2.43
N LYS A 221 4.66 -7.48 2.03
CA LYS A 221 6.07 -7.38 2.38
C LYS A 221 6.18 -6.60 3.69
N TRP A 222 6.66 -7.26 4.73
CA TRP A 222 6.86 -6.66 6.04
C TRP A 222 7.81 -5.45 5.95
N PRO A 223 7.54 -4.35 6.68
CA PRO A 223 6.43 -4.20 7.64
C PRO A 223 5.16 -3.56 7.06
N ASN A 224 5.21 -2.96 5.86
CA ASN A 224 4.21 -1.97 5.47
C ASN A 224 3.96 -1.85 3.94
N ASP A 225 4.43 -2.79 3.13
CA ASP A 225 4.34 -2.71 1.66
C ASP A 225 3.46 -3.82 1.08
N LEU A 226 2.77 -3.54 -0.03
CA LEU A 226 1.95 -4.50 -0.78
C LEU A 226 2.59 -4.80 -2.13
N TYR A 227 2.74 -6.09 -2.45
CA TYR A 227 3.43 -6.61 -3.63
C TYR A 227 2.51 -7.52 -4.45
N LEU A 228 2.64 -7.48 -5.77
CA LEU A 228 1.94 -8.34 -6.74
C LEU A 228 2.92 -8.64 -7.88
N ASP A 229 3.04 -9.91 -8.30
CA ASP A 229 4.06 -10.38 -9.26
C ASP A 229 5.50 -9.95 -8.89
N GLY A 230 5.82 -9.87 -7.59
CA GLY A 230 7.12 -9.36 -7.13
C GLY A 230 7.34 -7.86 -7.31
N LEU A 231 6.35 -7.10 -7.78
CA LEU A 231 6.43 -5.64 -7.90
C LEU A 231 5.61 -4.95 -6.81
N LYS A 232 6.11 -3.83 -6.30
CA LYS A 232 5.38 -3.02 -5.31
C LYS A 232 4.19 -2.33 -5.97
N VAL A 233 2.98 -2.65 -5.47
CA VAL A 233 1.71 -2.06 -5.88
C VAL A 233 1.07 -1.20 -4.80
N GLY A 234 1.55 -1.23 -3.56
CA GLY A 234 1.04 -0.36 -2.51
C GLY A 234 2.00 -0.16 -1.34
N GLY A 235 1.71 0.84 -0.52
CA GLY A 235 2.47 1.20 0.68
C GLY A 235 1.57 1.81 1.74
N ILE A 236 1.86 1.49 3.00
CA ILE A 236 1.10 1.89 4.18
C ILE A 236 2.01 2.73 5.09
N LEU A 237 1.46 3.78 5.69
CA LEU A 237 2.13 4.69 6.60
C LEU A 237 1.23 4.92 7.82
N CYS A 238 1.57 4.31 8.96
CA CYS A 238 0.94 4.63 10.24
C CYS A 238 1.84 5.59 11.02
N THR A 239 1.29 6.69 11.52
CA THR A 239 1.97 7.61 12.45
C THR A 239 1.06 7.93 13.62
N SER A 240 1.59 7.88 14.85
CA SER A 240 0.83 8.14 16.07
C SER A 240 1.31 9.39 16.80
N THR A 241 0.37 10.14 17.39
CA THR A 241 0.65 11.12 18.44
C THR A 241 -0.04 10.68 19.74
N TYR A 242 0.58 10.92 20.89
CA TYR A 242 -0.03 10.63 22.19
C TYR A 242 -0.60 11.91 22.81
N LYS A 243 -1.92 11.95 23.02
CA LYS A 243 -2.63 13.13 23.56
C LYS A 243 -3.80 12.67 24.43
N SER A 244 -4.03 13.33 25.56
CA SER A 244 -5.16 13.06 26.46
C SER A 244 -5.32 11.58 26.87
N LYS A 245 -4.19 10.92 27.18
CA LYS A 245 -4.08 9.48 27.51
C LYS A 245 -4.44 8.50 26.38
N LYS A 246 -4.48 8.96 25.12
CA LYS A 246 -4.79 8.12 23.95
C LYS A 246 -3.78 8.32 22.82
N PHE A 247 -3.60 7.28 22.01
CA PHE A 247 -2.82 7.31 20.79
C PHE A 247 -3.73 7.64 19.61
N ASN A 248 -3.53 8.82 19.04
CA ASN A 248 -4.18 9.29 17.82
C ASN A 248 -3.33 8.85 16.63
N VAL A 249 -3.77 7.78 15.95
CA VAL A 249 -3.06 7.13 14.84
C VAL A 249 -3.66 7.59 13.51
N SER A 250 -2.84 8.25 12.70
CA SER A 250 -3.15 8.55 11.29
C SER A 250 -2.61 7.42 10.44
N ALA A 251 -3.47 6.70 9.73
CA ALA A 251 -3.09 5.62 8.82
C ALA A 251 -3.31 6.05 7.37
N GLY A 252 -2.24 6.16 6.59
CA GLY A 252 -2.24 6.46 5.16
C GLY A 252 -1.93 5.25 4.30
N ILE A 253 -2.57 5.14 3.14
CA ILE A 253 -2.38 4.07 2.16
C ILE A 253 -2.32 4.68 0.76
N GLY A 254 -1.27 4.33 0.02
CA GLY A 254 -1.18 4.49 -1.41
C GLY A 254 -1.27 3.13 -2.10
N LEU A 255 -2.16 2.99 -3.09
CA LEU A 255 -2.37 1.77 -3.85
C LEU A 255 -2.46 2.08 -5.35
N ASN A 256 -1.68 1.36 -6.15
CA ASN A 256 -1.67 1.47 -7.60
C ASN A 256 -2.83 0.68 -8.19
N VAL A 257 -3.94 1.34 -8.54
CA VAL A 257 -5.15 0.67 -9.06
C VAL A 257 -5.14 0.64 -10.59
N SER A 258 -4.98 1.80 -11.24
CA SER A 258 -5.03 1.96 -12.71
C SER A 258 -3.88 2.78 -13.32
N ASN A 259 -2.87 3.17 -12.54
CA ASN A 259 -1.71 3.92 -13.05
C ASN A 259 -0.67 2.99 -13.70
N GLU A 260 -0.09 3.40 -14.84
CA GLU A 260 0.89 2.59 -15.57
C GLU A 260 2.35 2.76 -15.09
N LYS A 261 2.63 3.82 -14.31
CA LYS A 261 3.97 4.24 -13.87
C LYS A 261 3.91 4.72 -12.42
N PRO A 262 5.04 4.79 -11.68
CA PRO A 262 6.38 4.29 -12.05
C PRO A 262 6.50 2.75 -11.97
N THR A 263 5.57 2.08 -11.30
CA THR A 263 5.49 0.61 -11.20
C THR A 263 4.13 0.10 -11.70
N THR A 264 3.92 -1.22 -11.72
CA THR A 264 2.65 -1.83 -12.11
C THR A 264 1.49 -1.43 -11.18
N CYS A 265 0.26 -1.61 -11.67
CA CYS A 265 -0.98 -1.50 -10.91
C CYS A 265 -1.82 -2.79 -10.99
N LEU A 266 -2.86 -2.88 -10.15
CA LEU A 266 -3.76 -4.04 -10.10
C LEU A 266 -4.46 -4.30 -11.44
N ASN A 267 -4.98 -3.25 -12.09
CA ASN A 267 -5.72 -3.40 -13.34
C ASN A 267 -4.82 -3.80 -14.52
N ALA A 268 -3.55 -3.38 -14.55
CA ALA A 268 -2.59 -3.87 -15.54
C ALA A 268 -2.30 -5.39 -15.38
N VAL A 269 -2.37 -5.92 -14.15
CA VAL A 269 -2.27 -7.38 -13.92
C VAL A 269 -3.53 -8.09 -14.39
N LEU A 270 -4.72 -7.59 -14.04
CA LEU A 270 -6.00 -8.16 -14.49
C LEU A 270 -6.12 -8.16 -16.02
N GLN A 271 -5.68 -7.11 -16.70
CA GLN A 271 -5.64 -7.05 -18.16
C GLN A 271 -4.71 -8.12 -18.77
N ARG A 272 -3.51 -8.33 -18.19
CA ARG A 272 -2.61 -9.44 -18.58
C ARG A 272 -3.24 -10.83 -18.34
N MET A 273 -4.14 -10.95 -17.37
CA MET A 273 -4.94 -12.16 -17.10
C MET A 273 -6.22 -12.26 -17.97
N GLY A 274 -6.43 -11.37 -18.94
CA GLY A 274 -7.59 -11.35 -19.83
C GLY A 274 -8.88 -10.76 -19.22
N CYS A 275 -8.83 -10.23 -18.00
CA CYS A 275 -10.00 -9.73 -17.25
C CYS A 275 -10.33 -8.26 -17.57
N VAL A 276 -10.57 -7.94 -18.85
CA VAL A 276 -10.75 -6.56 -19.33
C VAL A 276 -12.12 -5.96 -18.96
N ALA A 277 -13.17 -6.79 -18.84
CA ALA A 277 -14.55 -6.32 -18.68
C ALA A 277 -14.90 -5.72 -17.29
N HIS A 278 -14.11 -5.99 -16.26
CA HIS A 278 -14.49 -5.72 -14.86
C HIS A 278 -13.38 -5.06 -14.01
N LEU A 279 -12.63 -4.13 -14.60
CA LEU A 279 -11.52 -3.42 -13.94
C LEU A 279 -11.92 -2.86 -12.56
N LEU A 280 -11.03 -3.04 -11.59
CA LEU A 280 -11.21 -2.62 -10.20
C LEU A 280 -11.37 -1.09 -10.12
N GLN A 281 -12.40 -0.67 -9.38
CA GLN A 281 -12.72 0.72 -9.14
C GLN A 281 -12.23 1.16 -7.76
N ARG A 282 -11.67 2.37 -7.66
CA ARG A 282 -11.02 2.89 -6.45
C ARG A 282 -11.99 2.99 -5.27
N GLU A 283 -13.24 3.35 -5.57
CA GLU A 283 -14.35 3.48 -4.63
C GLU A 283 -14.75 2.12 -4.04
N GLY A 284 -14.81 1.09 -4.89
CA GLY A 284 -15.14 -0.28 -4.50
C GLY A 284 -14.08 -0.90 -3.61
N ILE A 285 -12.80 -0.68 -3.93
CA ILE A 285 -11.67 -1.08 -3.07
C ILE A 285 -11.74 -0.35 -1.72
N LEU A 286 -11.94 0.98 -1.71
CA LEU A 286 -11.96 1.75 -0.46
C LEU A 286 -13.12 1.36 0.46
N ALA A 287 -14.31 1.11 -0.09
CA ALA A 287 -15.45 0.64 0.68
C ALA A 287 -15.20 -0.78 1.25
N ALA A 288 -14.70 -1.70 0.41
CA ALA A 288 -14.34 -3.05 0.85
C ALA A 288 -13.22 -3.02 1.91
N PHE A 289 -12.26 -2.09 1.79
CA PHE A 289 -11.20 -1.85 2.79
C PHE A 289 -11.80 -1.48 4.14
N PHE A 290 -12.67 -0.47 4.22
CA PHE A 290 -13.25 -0.10 5.52
C PHE A 290 -14.16 -1.17 6.11
N ASN A 291 -14.94 -1.87 5.27
CA ASN A 291 -15.78 -2.99 5.73
C ASN A 291 -14.94 -4.14 6.32
N LYS A 292 -13.73 -4.42 5.76
CA LYS A 292 -12.79 -5.42 6.30
C LYS A 292 -12.00 -4.90 7.50
N PHE A 293 -11.49 -3.67 7.40
CA PHE A 293 -10.71 -3.02 8.44
C PHE A 293 -11.49 -2.90 9.75
N GLU A 294 -12.76 -2.53 9.69
CA GLU A 294 -13.60 -2.41 10.89
C GLU A 294 -13.70 -3.75 11.65
N SER A 295 -13.92 -4.85 10.94
CA SER A 295 -13.99 -6.20 11.52
C SER A 295 -12.63 -6.64 12.10
N PHE A 296 -11.52 -6.43 11.39
CA PHE A 296 -10.19 -6.80 11.88
C PHE A 296 -9.71 -5.88 13.02
N TYR A 297 -10.14 -4.62 13.04
CA TYR A 297 -9.88 -3.69 14.13
C TYR A 297 -10.60 -4.12 15.42
N ASP A 298 -11.82 -4.65 15.33
CA ASP A 298 -12.51 -5.23 16.50
C ASP A 298 -11.84 -6.52 16.96
N ILE A 299 -11.35 -7.38 16.07
CA ILE A 299 -10.59 -8.57 16.47
C ILE A 299 -9.30 -8.16 17.17
N LEU A 300 -8.53 -7.22 16.62
CA LEU A 300 -7.31 -6.69 17.25
C LEU A 300 -7.61 -6.11 18.64
N SER A 301 -8.69 -5.33 18.78
CA SER A 301 -9.05 -4.63 20.02
C SER A 301 -9.57 -5.56 21.11
N ASN A 302 -10.27 -6.65 20.75
CA ASN A 302 -10.92 -7.55 21.71
C ASN A 302 -10.17 -8.87 21.96
N GLN A 303 -9.35 -9.32 21.01
CA GLN A 303 -8.68 -10.63 21.02
C GLN A 303 -7.16 -10.52 20.79
N GLY A 304 -6.65 -9.34 20.46
CA GLY A 304 -5.24 -9.12 20.12
C GLY A 304 -4.86 -9.61 18.73
N PHE A 305 -3.61 -9.35 18.34
CA PHE A 305 -3.07 -9.76 17.04
C PHE A 305 -2.97 -11.28 16.80
N PRO A 306 -2.76 -12.16 17.81
CA PRO A 306 -2.72 -13.62 17.59
C PRO A 306 -3.96 -14.18 16.87
N ALA A 307 -5.15 -13.58 17.08
CA ALA A 307 -6.39 -13.97 16.39
C ALA A 307 -6.40 -13.64 14.88
N LEU A 308 -5.46 -12.83 14.39
CA LEU A 308 -5.25 -12.48 12.97
C LEU A 308 -3.95 -13.05 12.40
N GLU A 309 -3.08 -13.63 13.24
CA GLU A 309 -1.70 -13.97 12.90
C GLU A 309 -1.61 -15.03 11.79
N GLU A 310 -2.39 -16.12 11.89
CA GLU A 310 -2.41 -17.18 10.86
C GLU A 310 -2.81 -16.62 9.49
N LEU A 311 -3.80 -15.73 9.46
CA LEU A 311 -4.27 -15.09 8.23
C LEU A 311 -3.23 -14.10 7.68
N TYR A 312 -2.52 -13.39 8.56
CA TYR A 312 -1.41 -12.51 8.18
C TYR A 312 -0.24 -13.31 7.57
N TYR A 313 0.21 -14.41 8.19
CA TYR A 313 1.28 -15.26 7.65
C TYR A 313 0.86 -16.05 6.41
N LYS A 314 -0.43 -16.34 6.23
CA LYS A 314 -0.97 -16.85 4.95
C LYS A 314 -0.92 -15.82 3.81
N THR A 315 -0.71 -14.54 4.12
CA THR A 315 -0.78 -13.41 3.16
C THR A 315 0.56 -12.70 2.95
N TRP A 316 1.53 -12.82 3.87
CA TRP A 316 2.85 -12.19 3.72
C TRP A 316 3.82 -12.96 2.80
N LEU A 317 5.01 -12.41 2.58
CA LEU A 317 6.07 -12.98 1.73
C LEU A 317 7.20 -13.74 2.47
N HIS A 318 7.17 -13.85 3.80
CA HIS A 318 8.38 -14.15 4.59
C HIS A 318 8.44 -15.53 5.26
N SER A 319 7.41 -16.37 5.14
CA SER A 319 7.37 -17.70 5.77
C SER A 319 8.59 -18.55 5.38
N GLY A 320 9.42 -18.93 6.35
CA GLY A 320 10.60 -19.77 6.12
C GLY A 320 11.70 -19.12 5.27
N GLN A 321 11.67 -17.80 5.07
CA GLN A 321 12.66 -17.12 4.25
C GLN A 321 14.04 -17.17 4.95
N ARG A 322 15.03 -17.82 4.33
CA ARG A 322 16.44 -17.72 4.74
C ARG A 322 16.98 -16.36 4.30
N VAL A 323 17.59 -15.64 5.22
CA VAL A 323 18.13 -14.29 5.03
C VAL A 323 19.46 -14.13 5.75
N ILE A 324 20.31 -13.27 5.20
CA ILE A 324 21.62 -12.92 5.75
C ILE A 324 21.45 -11.62 6.54
N VAL A 325 21.83 -11.61 7.81
CA VAL A 325 21.90 -10.41 8.65
C VAL A 325 23.34 -9.95 8.73
N GLN A 326 23.62 -8.73 8.28
CA GLN A 326 24.93 -8.11 8.41
C GLN A 326 25.04 -7.46 9.81
N ASN A 327 26.05 -7.85 10.58
CA ASN A 327 26.25 -7.40 11.95
C ASN A 327 26.88 -5.99 12.03
N GLU A 328 27.03 -5.46 13.25
CA GLU A 328 27.52 -4.09 13.49
C GLU A 328 28.93 -3.82 12.96
N ASP A 329 29.78 -4.85 12.90
CA ASP A 329 31.14 -4.78 12.36
C ASP A 329 31.18 -4.69 10.82
N GLN A 330 30.05 -4.88 10.14
CA GLN A 330 29.87 -4.98 8.69
C GLN A 330 30.67 -6.10 7.99
N VAL A 331 31.46 -6.88 8.74
CA VAL A 331 32.33 -7.95 8.24
C VAL A 331 31.73 -9.32 8.53
N SER A 332 31.01 -9.48 9.65
CA SER A 332 30.33 -10.74 9.96
C SER A 332 28.89 -10.76 9.45
N GLU A 333 28.54 -11.89 8.84
CA GLU A 333 27.23 -12.18 8.27
C GLU A 333 26.65 -13.42 8.96
N THR A 334 25.43 -13.29 9.48
CA THR A 334 24.71 -14.39 10.15
C THR A 334 23.53 -14.83 9.30
N VAL A 335 23.50 -16.11 8.91
CA VAL A 335 22.34 -16.68 8.20
C VAL A 335 21.26 -17.02 9.22
N VAL A 336 20.06 -16.49 9.02
CA VAL A 336 18.87 -16.74 9.85
C VAL A 336 17.68 -17.10 8.97
N THR A 337 16.71 -17.82 9.53
CA THR A 337 15.42 -18.14 8.91
C THR A 337 14.33 -17.35 9.60
N ILE A 338 13.52 -16.61 8.84
CA ILE A 338 12.35 -15.89 9.39
C ILE A 338 11.32 -16.90 9.94
N GLN A 339 10.94 -16.72 11.20
CA GLN A 339 9.99 -17.57 11.92
C GLN A 339 8.60 -16.94 12.05
N GLY A 340 8.51 -15.61 12.07
CA GLY A 340 7.24 -14.91 12.33
C GLY A 340 7.47 -13.47 12.78
N LEU A 341 6.60 -12.99 13.66
CA LEU A 341 6.71 -11.75 14.40
C LEU A 341 6.85 -12.04 15.90
N THR A 342 7.46 -11.11 16.63
CA THR A 342 7.40 -11.09 18.10
C THR A 342 6.07 -10.50 18.57
N THR A 343 5.77 -10.61 19.86
CA THR A 343 4.54 -10.04 20.46
C THR A 343 4.46 -8.51 20.31
N SER A 344 5.60 -7.83 20.20
CA SER A 344 5.70 -6.40 19.88
C SER A 344 5.62 -6.09 18.38
N GLY A 345 5.49 -7.11 17.54
CA GLY A 345 5.34 -6.98 16.09
C GLY A 345 6.65 -6.79 15.32
N PHE A 346 7.82 -7.03 15.91
CA PHE A 346 9.09 -7.01 15.18
C PHE A 346 9.33 -8.34 14.47
N LEU A 347 10.17 -8.35 13.43
CA LEU A 347 10.39 -9.56 12.63
C LEU A 347 11.29 -10.54 13.42
N LEU A 348 10.77 -11.74 13.70
CA LEU A 348 11.47 -12.79 14.43
C LEU A 348 12.20 -13.72 13.46
N ALA A 349 13.49 -13.94 13.70
CA ALA A 349 14.30 -14.89 12.95
C ALA A 349 15.12 -15.78 13.89
N ALA A 350 15.57 -16.94 13.39
CA ALA A 350 16.42 -17.86 14.14
C ALA A 350 17.54 -18.44 13.26
N THR A 351 18.73 -18.61 13.83
CA THR A 351 19.85 -19.34 13.22
C THR A 351 19.59 -20.86 13.18
N GLU A 352 20.44 -21.61 12.48
CA GLU A 352 20.33 -23.08 12.42
C GLU A 352 20.64 -23.77 13.76
N ASP A 353 21.42 -23.14 14.65
CA ASP A 353 21.63 -23.58 16.04
C ASP A 353 20.54 -23.09 17.02
N GLY A 354 19.48 -22.45 16.52
CA GLY A 354 18.30 -22.08 17.29
C GLY A 354 18.39 -20.76 18.06
N GLN A 355 19.45 -19.97 17.87
CA GLN A 355 19.53 -18.62 18.46
C GLN A 355 18.55 -17.68 17.75
N THR A 356 17.63 -17.10 18.50
CA THR A 356 16.64 -16.15 17.99
C THR A 356 17.17 -14.72 17.99
N CYS A 357 16.88 -13.95 16.93
CA CYS A 357 17.10 -12.51 16.89
C CYS A 357 15.83 -11.75 16.49
N GLU A 358 15.71 -10.52 16.99
CA GLU A 358 14.62 -9.60 16.68
C GLU A 358 15.11 -8.51 15.72
N LEU A 359 14.32 -8.22 14.68
CA LEU A 359 14.71 -7.35 13.59
C LEU A 359 13.74 -6.17 13.49
N HIS A 360 14.21 -4.97 13.86
CA HIS A 360 13.39 -3.75 13.88
C HIS A 360 13.28 -3.07 12.50
N PRO A 361 12.11 -2.49 12.15
CA PRO A 361 11.82 -1.96 10.82
C PRO A 361 12.45 -0.60 10.51
N ASP A 362 12.86 0.16 11.53
CA ASP A 362 13.53 1.46 11.36
C ASP A 362 15.05 1.31 11.46
N GLY A 363 15.54 0.43 12.35
CA GLY A 363 16.97 0.10 12.47
C GLY A 363 17.54 -0.73 11.31
N ASN A 364 16.71 -1.39 10.50
CA ASN A 364 17.16 -2.24 9.40
C ASN A 364 16.62 -1.80 8.02
N SER A 365 17.34 -2.23 6.99
CA SER A 365 16.92 -2.24 5.58
C SER A 365 16.84 -3.69 5.10
N PHE A 366 15.81 -4.02 4.32
CA PHE A 366 15.47 -5.39 3.94
C PHE A 366 15.38 -5.54 2.41
N ASP A 367 16.48 -6.01 1.82
CA ASP A 367 16.56 -6.38 0.41
C ASP A 367 16.04 -7.81 0.21
N PHE A 368 14.71 -7.90 0.13
CA PHE A 368 13.97 -9.14 -0.04
C PHE A 368 14.46 -10.00 -1.22
N PHE A 369 14.84 -9.40 -2.34
CA PHE A 369 15.26 -10.13 -3.55
C PHE A 369 16.67 -10.71 -3.44
N LYS A 370 17.51 -10.14 -2.57
CA LYS A 370 18.82 -10.70 -2.23
C LYS A 370 18.83 -11.49 -0.93
N GLY A 371 17.69 -11.57 -0.23
CA GLY A 371 17.59 -12.14 1.11
C GLY A 371 18.53 -11.46 2.12
N LEU A 372 18.77 -10.15 2.00
CA LEU A 372 19.80 -9.45 2.78
C LEU A 372 19.20 -8.38 3.71
N ILE A 373 19.60 -8.43 4.97
CA ILE A 373 19.25 -7.46 6.01
C ILE A 373 20.51 -6.69 6.39
N ARG A 374 20.46 -5.36 6.25
CA ARG A 374 21.54 -4.47 6.71
C ARG A 374 20.99 -3.50 7.73
N ARG A 375 21.69 -3.33 8.85
CA ARG A 375 21.41 -2.22 9.78
C ARG A 375 21.62 -0.89 9.06
N LYS A 376 20.75 0.09 9.33
CA LYS A 376 20.94 1.47 8.89
C LYS A 376 21.93 2.12 9.85
N LEU A 377 22.98 2.73 9.30
CA LEU A 377 23.82 3.65 10.06
C LEU A 377 22.97 4.88 10.44
N ALA A 378 23.12 5.35 11.68
CA ALA A 378 22.35 6.45 12.27
C ALA A 378 22.81 7.82 11.76
#